data_AF-A0A1V8TQ05-F1
#
_entry.id   AF-A0A1V8TQ05-F1
#
_cell.length_a   1.000
_cell.length_b   1.000
_cell.length_c   1.000
_cell.angle_alpha   90.00
_cell.angle_beta   90.00
_cell.angle_gamma   90.00
#
_symmetry.space_group_name_H-M   'P 1'
#
loop_
_entity.id
_entity.type
_entity.pdbx_description
1 polymer ?
#
loop_
_entity_poly.entity_id
_entity_poly.type
_entity_poly.pdbx_seq_one_letter_code
_entity_poly.pdbx_strand_id
1 'polypeptide(L)'
;MIDHLVDVHHMDVNFDNETLRDYFHHAPDSGGPLHAAIHHPSLMAVQHLLKRGANANGIKRWQDAYGITGWIDCGVLYNAIVGHYNSPGPMLCALEPLLDAGASIDTAFSYAVEHNRVDAARLCLRRGVDPTAAIKVVDDREARRLAGTPEGEDEAMWELEEDDLLRRPEVMQRREEMKALLAVLRQTQK
;
A
#
# COMPACT_ATOMS: atom_id res chain seq x y z
N MET A 1 11.68 -22.41 -10.88
CA MET A 1 11.74 -22.78 -9.45
C MET A 1 10.36 -22.71 -8.79
N ILE A 2 9.66 -21.57 -8.81
CA ILE A 2 8.29 -21.44 -8.26
C ILE A 2 7.35 -22.50 -8.85
N ASP A 3 7.37 -22.69 -10.18
CA ASP A 3 6.55 -23.71 -10.84
C ASP A 3 6.81 -25.12 -10.28
N HIS A 4 8.07 -25.48 -10.02
CA HIS A 4 8.41 -26.78 -9.45
C HIS A 4 7.93 -26.92 -7.99
N LEU A 5 8.01 -25.85 -7.19
CA LEU A 5 7.48 -25.86 -5.83
C LEU A 5 5.96 -26.03 -5.81
N VAL A 6 5.24 -25.37 -6.72
CA VAL A 6 3.78 -25.50 -6.83
C VAL A 6 3.38 -26.88 -7.39
N ASP A 7 4.01 -27.32 -8.47
CA ASP A 7 3.58 -28.52 -9.22
C ASP A 7 4.01 -29.83 -8.56
N VAL A 8 5.22 -29.87 -7.99
CA VAL A 8 5.82 -31.10 -7.44
C VAL A 8 5.70 -31.15 -5.93
N HIS A 9 5.88 -30.02 -5.26
CA HIS A 9 5.81 -29.95 -3.80
C HIS A 9 4.47 -29.44 -3.28
N HIS A 10 3.51 -29.16 -4.17
CA HIS A 10 2.17 -28.68 -3.81
C HIS A 10 2.20 -27.46 -2.88
N MET A 11 3.19 -26.57 -3.09
CA MET A 11 3.29 -25.32 -2.35
C MET A 11 2.00 -24.51 -2.54
N ASP A 12 1.34 -24.20 -1.43
CA ASP A 12 0.22 -23.27 -1.42
C ASP A 12 0.73 -21.85 -1.73
N VAL A 13 0.26 -21.29 -2.84
CA VAL A 13 0.66 -19.94 -3.29
C VAL A 13 0.12 -18.83 -2.41
N ASN A 14 -0.90 -19.13 -1.59
CA ASN A 14 -1.47 -18.25 -0.59
C ASN A 14 -1.10 -18.66 0.83
N PHE A 15 -0.05 -19.47 0.98
CA PHE A 15 0.40 -19.92 2.29
C PHE A 15 0.67 -18.73 3.21
N ASP A 16 -0.03 -18.71 4.34
CA ASP A 16 0.17 -17.77 5.44
C ASP A 16 0.30 -18.56 6.73
N ASN A 17 1.40 -18.35 7.45
CA ASN A 17 1.66 -19.01 8.72
C ASN A 17 2.27 -18.01 9.69
N GLU A 18 1.58 -17.77 10.80
CA GLU A 18 1.99 -16.86 11.87
C GLU A 18 3.42 -17.11 12.37
N THR A 19 3.89 -18.36 12.37
CA THR A 19 5.25 -18.73 12.83
C THR A 19 6.33 -18.53 11.78
N LEU A 20 5.95 -18.36 10.50
CA LEU A 20 6.85 -18.12 9.36
C LEU A 20 6.68 -16.73 8.75
N ARG A 21 5.77 -15.91 9.30
CA ARG A 21 5.72 -14.47 9.02
C ARG A 21 7.07 -13.86 9.36
N ASP A 22 7.54 -12.97 8.51
CA ASP A 22 8.81 -12.30 8.75
C ASP A 22 8.78 -11.62 10.13
N TYR A 23 9.88 -11.73 10.90
CA TYR A 23 9.99 -11.32 12.32
C TYR A 23 9.60 -9.85 12.56
N PHE A 24 9.51 -9.05 11.50
CA PHE A 24 9.26 -7.63 11.54
C PHE A 24 7.77 -7.27 11.54
N HIS A 25 6.86 -8.20 11.20
CA HIS A 25 5.42 -7.91 11.15
C HIS A 25 4.56 -9.12 11.56
N HIS A 26 3.79 -8.97 12.64
CA HIS A 26 2.76 -9.94 13.03
C HIS A 26 1.47 -9.85 12.20
N ALA A 27 1.39 -8.90 11.26
CA ALA A 27 0.22 -8.71 10.40
C ALA A 27 -0.02 -9.92 9.46
N PRO A 28 -1.28 -10.27 9.13
CA PRO A 28 -1.58 -11.29 8.12
C PRO A 28 -0.87 -11.04 6.80
N ASP A 29 -0.48 -12.10 6.10
CA ASP A 29 0.27 -12.10 4.83
C ASP A 29 1.68 -11.50 4.83
N SER A 30 2.18 -10.96 5.95
CA SER A 30 3.51 -10.35 6.02
C SER A 30 4.69 -11.31 5.76
N GLY A 31 4.43 -12.62 5.59
CA GLY A 31 5.39 -13.62 5.12
C GLY A 31 4.88 -14.49 3.99
N GLY A 32 3.72 -14.17 3.41
CA GLY A 32 3.16 -14.95 2.30
C GLY A 32 4.05 -14.84 1.05
N PRO A 33 4.03 -15.85 0.14
CA PRO A 33 4.91 -15.87 -1.03
C PRO A 33 4.85 -14.59 -1.88
N LEU A 34 3.65 -14.03 -2.09
CA LEU A 34 3.46 -12.80 -2.88
C LEU A 34 3.99 -11.55 -2.16
N HIS A 35 3.80 -11.46 -0.83
CA HIS A 35 4.36 -10.38 -0.03
C HIS A 35 5.90 -10.42 -0.05
N ALA A 36 6.48 -11.60 0.15
CA ALA A 36 7.93 -11.80 0.10
C ALA A 36 8.53 -11.43 -1.27
N ALA A 37 7.84 -11.76 -2.37
CA ALA A 37 8.26 -11.39 -3.72
C ALA A 37 8.27 -9.86 -3.96
N ILE A 38 7.42 -9.11 -3.27
CA ILE A 38 7.39 -7.64 -3.33
C ILE A 38 8.46 -7.05 -2.41
N HIS A 39 8.58 -7.58 -1.20
CA HIS A 39 9.60 -7.16 -0.23
C HIS A 39 11.03 -7.39 -0.75
N HIS A 40 11.25 -8.50 -1.45
CA HIS A 40 12.49 -8.80 -2.17
C HIS A 40 12.27 -8.57 -3.68
N PRO A 41 12.31 -7.32 -4.15
CA PRO A 41 11.62 -6.81 -5.35
C PRO A 41 11.87 -7.64 -6.61
N SER A 42 11.08 -8.70 -6.77
CA SER A 42 11.26 -9.72 -7.80
C SER A 42 10.00 -9.76 -8.66
N LEU A 43 10.00 -8.94 -9.72
CA LEU A 43 8.85 -8.81 -10.62
C LEU A 43 8.49 -10.14 -11.27
N MET A 44 9.51 -10.95 -11.60
CA MET A 44 9.30 -12.30 -12.10
C MET A 44 8.55 -13.17 -11.08
N ALA A 45 8.96 -13.15 -9.81
CA ALA A 45 8.28 -13.94 -8.78
C ALA A 45 6.82 -13.48 -8.60
N VAL A 46 6.57 -12.17 -8.56
CA VAL A 46 5.22 -11.59 -8.52
C VAL A 46 4.37 -12.13 -9.68
N GLN A 47 4.84 -11.98 -10.92
CA GLN A 47 4.09 -12.42 -12.11
C GLN A 47 3.82 -13.93 -12.10
N HIS A 48 4.80 -14.74 -11.70
CA HIS A 48 4.62 -16.20 -11.60
C HIS A 48 3.60 -16.57 -10.52
N LEU A 49 3.66 -15.97 -9.34
CA LEU A 49 2.73 -16.23 -8.24
C LEU A 49 1.29 -15.82 -8.62
N LEU A 50 1.13 -14.64 -9.22
CA LEU A 50 -0.18 -14.18 -9.70
C LEU A 50 -0.76 -15.10 -10.78
N LYS A 51 0.06 -15.56 -11.74
CA LYS A 51 -0.34 -16.54 -12.76
C LYS A 51 -0.83 -17.86 -12.15
N ARG A 52 -0.36 -18.20 -10.94
CA ARG A 52 -0.75 -19.39 -10.20
C ARG A 52 -1.92 -19.15 -9.23
N GLY A 53 -2.52 -17.95 -9.22
CA GLY A 53 -3.69 -17.64 -8.39
C GLY A 53 -3.37 -17.12 -7.00
N ALA A 54 -2.18 -16.55 -6.80
CA ALA A 54 -1.90 -15.80 -5.58
C ALA A 54 -2.87 -14.61 -5.44
N ASN A 55 -3.37 -14.40 -4.23
CA ASN A 55 -4.36 -13.36 -3.94
C ASN A 55 -3.70 -11.96 -3.95
N ALA A 56 -4.00 -11.18 -4.99
CA ALA A 56 -3.44 -9.84 -5.17
C ALA A 56 -3.97 -8.78 -4.18
N ASN A 57 -5.09 -9.04 -3.51
CA ASN A 57 -5.63 -8.15 -2.47
C ASN A 57 -4.97 -8.35 -1.10
N GLY A 58 -4.24 -9.45 -0.92
CA GLY A 58 -3.84 -9.93 0.40
C GLY A 58 -5.03 -10.29 1.30
N ILE A 59 -4.74 -10.53 2.57
CA ILE A 59 -5.66 -10.86 3.65
C ILE A 59 -5.82 -9.60 4.51
N LYS A 60 -7.05 -9.07 4.56
CA LYS A 60 -7.42 -8.02 5.51
C LYS A 60 -7.88 -8.65 6.82
N ARG A 61 -7.34 -8.20 7.96
CA ARG A 61 -7.93 -8.53 9.27
C ARG A 61 -7.82 -7.35 10.22
N TRP A 62 -8.83 -7.25 11.08
CA TRP A 62 -8.79 -6.41 12.28
C TRP A 62 -7.59 -6.81 13.14
N GLN A 63 -6.75 -5.83 13.51
CA GLN A 63 -5.65 -6.04 14.44
C GLN A 63 -5.91 -5.21 15.70
N ASP A 64 -5.78 -5.88 16.85
CA ASP A 64 -5.89 -5.34 18.21
C ASP A 64 -4.56 -5.46 18.96
N ALA A 65 -3.44 -5.25 18.24
CA ALA A 65 -2.10 -5.42 18.77
C ALA A 65 -1.36 -4.08 18.86
N TYR A 66 -0.54 -3.92 19.92
CA TYR A 66 0.33 -2.76 20.15
C TYR A 66 -0.38 -1.40 20.38
N GLY A 67 -1.61 -1.40 20.90
CA GLY A 67 -2.36 -0.16 21.15
C GLY A 67 -3.06 0.40 19.91
N ILE A 68 -2.66 -0.05 18.71
CA ILE A 68 -3.33 0.26 17.46
C ILE A 68 -4.58 -0.62 17.36
N THR A 69 -5.76 0.01 17.44
CA THR A 69 -7.04 -0.66 17.20
C THR A 69 -7.58 -0.25 15.84
N GLY A 70 -7.45 -1.12 14.84
CA GLY A 70 -7.92 -0.82 13.50
C GLY A 70 -7.66 -1.91 12.47
N TRP A 71 -8.10 -1.64 11.24
CA TRP A 71 -7.69 -2.43 10.08
C TRP A 71 -6.29 -1.96 9.69
N ILE A 72 -5.28 -2.81 9.86
CA ILE A 72 -3.92 -2.51 9.41
C ILE A 72 -3.73 -3.18 8.06
N ASP A 73 -3.57 -2.37 7.02
CA ASP A 73 -3.34 -2.84 5.67
C ASP A 73 -1.83 -3.00 5.41
N CYS A 74 -1.17 -3.96 6.06
CA CYS A 74 0.22 -4.37 5.73
C CYS A 74 0.31 -5.23 4.44
N GLY A 75 -0.70 -5.13 3.56
CA GLY A 75 -0.87 -6.02 2.44
C GLY A 75 0.10 -5.78 1.28
N VAL A 76 0.08 -6.74 0.36
CA VAL A 76 0.76 -6.75 -0.95
C VAL A 76 0.71 -5.39 -1.68
N LEU A 77 -0.47 -4.74 -1.73
CA LEU A 77 -0.63 -3.41 -2.36
C LEU A 77 0.12 -2.30 -1.61
N TYR A 78 0.02 -2.27 -0.28
CA TYR A 78 0.69 -1.24 0.53
C TYR A 78 2.20 -1.32 0.36
N ASN A 79 2.78 -2.52 0.45
CA ASN A 79 4.21 -2.72 0.27
C ASN A 79 4.68 -2.37 -1.17
N ALA A 80 3.87 -2.68 -2.20
CA ALA A 80 4.19 -2.30 -3.57
C ALA A 80 4.18 -0.77 -3.79
N ILE A 81 3.26 -0.04 -3.15
CA ILE A 81 3.03 1.40 -3.38
C ILE A 81 3.89 2.28 -2.48
N VAL A 82 3.94 1.95 -1.19
CA VAL A 82 4.62 2.74 -0.16
C VAL A 82 6.02 2.21 0.10
N GLY A 83 6.18 0.88 0.07
CA GLY A 83 7.34 0.19 0.63
C GLY A 83 7.25 0.14 2.15
N HIS A 84 7.92 -0.84 2.75
CA HIS A 84 7.98 -1.01 4.20
C HIS A 84 9.38 -0.72 4.77
N TYR A 85 9.47 -0.56 6.09
CA TYR A 85 10.75 -0.53 6.81
C TYR A 85 11.62 -1.74 6.41
N ASN A 86 12.89 -1.49 6.06
CA ASN A 86 13.87 -2.46 5.54
C ASN A 86 13.60 -3.08 4.16
N SER A 87 12.51 -2.70 3.48
CA SER A 87 12.39 -2.93 2.04
C SER A 87 13.35 -1.99 1.28
N PRO A 88 13.89 -2.41 0.12
CA PRO A 88 14.63 -1.51 -0.77
C PRO A 88 13.79 -0.33 -1.30
N GLY A 89 12.49 -0.30 -1.03
CA GLY A 89 11.57 0.78 -1.36
C GLY A 89 10.28 0.26 -2.00
N PRO A 90 9.42 1.16 -2.49
CA PRO A 90 8.22 0.76 -3.21
C PRO A 90 8.55 0.02 -4.51
N MET A 91 7.83 -1.06 -4.78
CA MET A 91 7.94 -1.83 -6.02
C MET A 91 6.82 -1.45 -7.00
N LEU A 92 6.83 -0.21 -7.49
CA LEU A 92 5.74 0.31 -8.34
C LEU A 92 5.51 -0.50 -9.62
N CYS A 93 6.54 -1.16 -10.15
CA CYS A 93 6.40 -2.04 -11.33
C CYS A 93 5.53 -3.29 -11.06
N ALA A 94 5.29 -3.66 -9.81
CA ALA A 94 4.36 -4.72 -9.43
C ALA A 94 2.90 -4.26 -9.44
N LEU A 95 2.63 -2.95 -9.40
CA LEU A 95 1.26 -2.43 -9.27
C LEU A 95 0.37 -2.84 -10.46
N GLU A 96 0.89 -2.78 -11.70
CA GLU A 96 0.13 -3.20 -12.88
C GLU A 96 -0.27 -4.68 -12.83
N PRO A 97 0.67 -5.63 -12.64
CA PRO A 97 0.34 -7.04 -12.44
C PRO A 97 -0.67 -7.30 -11.32
N LEU A 98 -0.53 -6.60 -10.18
CA LEU A 98 -1.44 -6.78 -9.04
C LEU A 98 -2.87 -6.37 -9.40
N LEU A 99 -3.03 -5.21 -10.03
CA LEU A 99 -4.33 -4.72 -10.51
C LEU A 99 -4.89 -5.64 -11.61
N ASP A 100 -4.06 -6.15 -12.52
CA ASP A 100 -4.48 -7.11 -13.56
C ASP A 100 -4.94 -8.45 -12.96
N ALA A 101 -4.41 -8.81 -11.79
CA ALA A 101 -4.83 -9.98 -11.00
C ALA A 101 -6.03 -9.71 -10.08
N GLY A 102 -6.68 -8.55 -10.18
CA GLY A 102 -7.90 -8.22 -9.44
C GLY A 102 -7.68 -7.57 -8.08
N ALA A 103 -6.49 -7.00 -7.83
CA ALA A 103 -6.30 -6.14 -6.67
C ALA A 103 -7.21 -4.89 -6.73
N SER A 104 -7.73 -4.46 -5.58
CA SER A 104 -8.63 -3.32 -5.45
C SER A 104 -7.97 -2.01 -5.89
N ILE A 105 -8.44 -1.45 -7.01
CA ILE A 105 -7.95 -0.18 -7.54
C ILE A 105 -8.29 1.00 -6.63
N ASP A 106 -9.43 0.97 -5.94
CA ASP A 106 -9.82 2.00 -4.97
C ASP A 106 -8.86 2.00 -3.78
N THR A 107 -8.51 0.80 -3.28
CA THR A 107 -7.55 0.65 -2.19
C THR A 107 -6.15 1.10 -2.60
N ALA A 108 -5.71 0.73 -3.80
CA ALA A 108 -4.44 1.19 -4.35
C ALA A 108 -4.39 2.73 -4.50
N PHE A 109 -5.48 3.34 -4.98
CA PHE A 109 -5.57 4.78 -5.12
C PHE A 109 -5.55 5.49 -3.75
N SER A 110 -6.27 4.97 -2.76
CA SER A 110 -6.23 5.51 -1.39
C SER A 110 -4.82 5.55 -0.81
N TYR A 111 -4.06 4.44 -0.85
CA TYR A 111 -2.66 4.44 -0.37
C TYR A 111 -1.79 5.40 -1.17
N ALA A 112 -1.99 5.46 -2.48
CA ALA A 112 -1.21 6.35 -3.33
C ALA A 112 -1.42 7.82 -2.95
N VAL A 113 -2.67 8.21 -2.66
CA VAL A 113 -3.02 9.56 -2.24
C VAL A 113 -2.49 9.84 -0.83
N GLU A 114 -2.76 8.97 0.13
CA GLU A 114 -2.36 9.11 1.53
C GLU A 114 -0.85 9.28 1.70
N HIS A 115 -0.06 8.50 0.95
CA HIS A 115 1.40 8.52 1.02
C HIS A 115 2.07 9.35 -0.09
N ASN A 116 1.33 10.22 -0.78
CA ASN A 116 1.85 11.10 -1.84
C ASN A 116 2.64 10.36 -2.95
N ARG A 117 2.22 9.14 -3.30
CA ARG A 117 2.79 8.33 -4.39
C ARG A 117 2.15 8.71 -5.71
N VAL A 118 2.56 9.87 -6.24
CA VAL A 118 2.00 10.49 -7.46
C VAL A 118 1.95 9.53 -8.64
N ASP A 119 3.00 8.76 -8.89
CA ASP A 119 3.05 7.81 -10.01
C ASP A 119 2.03 6.68 -9.88
N ALA A 120 1.85 6.14 -8.67
CA ALA A 120 0.85 5.13 -8.38
C ALA A 120 -0.57 5.71 -8.53
N ALA A 121 -0.80 6.94 -8.06
CA ALA A 121 -2.09 7.62 -8.20
C ALA A 121 -2.42 7.87 -9.67
N ARG A 122 -1.46 8.37 -10.46
CA ARG A 122 -1.62 8.54 -11.91
C ARG A 122 -1.92 7.22 -12.62
N LEU A 123 -1.28 6.14 -12.19
CA LEU A 123 -1.54 4.81 -12.75
C LEU A 123 -2.97 4.35 -12.48
N CYS A 124 -3.46 4.49 -11.26
CA CYS A 124 -4.84 4.14 -10.91
C CYS A 124 -5.85 5.02 -11.67
N LEU A 125 -5.60 6.32 -11.80
CA LEU A 125 -6.44 7.23 -12.61
C LEU A 125 -6.49 6.83 -14.08
N ARG A 126 -5.36 6.44 -14.68
CA ARG A 126 -5.33 5.92 -16.07
C ARG A 126 -6.14 4.63 -16.23
N ARG A 127 -6.25 3.83 -15.17
CA ARG A 127 -7.07 2.62 -15.12
C ARG A 127 -8.54 2.88 -14.72
N GLY A 128 -8.93 4.14 -14.56
CA GLY A 128 -10.34 4.54 -14.42
C GLY A 128 -10.91 4.51 -13.01
N VAL A 129 -10.07 4.59 -11.96
CA VAL A 129 -10.56 4.72 -10.58
C VAL A 129 -11.39 6.00 -10.40
N ASP A 130 -12.45 5.94 -9.60
CA ASP A 130 -13.20 7.12 -9.17
C ASP A 130 -12.47 7.80 -8.00
N PRO A 131 -11.97 9.04 -8.18
CA PRO A 131 -11.19 9.69 -7.13
C PRO A 131 -12.06 10.31 -6.01
N THR A 132 -13.38 10.29 -6.12
CA THR A 132 -14.30 10.99 -5.19
C THR A 132 -14.10 10.59 -3.74
N ALA A 133 -14.03 9.27 -3.46
CA ALA A 133 -13.88 8.78 -2.08
C ALA A 133 -12.55 9.21 -1.47
N ALA A 134 -11.44 9.07 -2.21
CA ALA A 134 -10.11 9.44 -1.73
C ALA A 134 -9.96 10.96 -1.52
N ILE A 135 -10.54 11.78 -2.41
CA ILE A 135 -10.56 13.25 -2.24
C ILE A 135 -11.28 13.62 -0.95
N LYS A 136 -12.44 13.01 -0.67
CA LYS A 136 -13.20 13.27 0.55
C LYS A 136 -12.39 12.92 1.81
N VAL A 137 -11.66 11.81 1.82
CA VAL A 137 -10.80 11.43 2.96
C VAL A 137 -9.73 12.49 3.22
N VAL A 138 -9.08 12.99 2.16
CA VAL A 138 -8.08 14.07 2.27
C VAL A 138 -8.70 15.37 2.79
N ASP A 139 -9.87 15.75 2.28
CA ASP A 139 -10.58 16.97 2.70
C ASP A 139 -11.02 16.87 4.18
N ASP A 140 -11.54 15.71 4.60
CA ASP A 140 -11.94 15.46 6.00
C ASP A 140 -10.72 15.52 6.94
N ARG A 141 -9.56 14.97 6.53
CA ARG A 141 -8.31 15.01 7.31
C ARG A 141 -7.77 16.44 7.44
N GLU A 142 -7.76 17.20 6.35
CA GLU A 142 -7.31 18.61 6.38
C GLU A 142 -8.25 19.48 7.24
N ALA A 143 -9.56 19.24 7.19
CA ALA A 143 -10.53 19.93 8.04
C ALA A 143 -10.28 19.67 9.54
N ARG A 144 -9.98 18.43 9.93
CA ARG A 144 -9.61 18.07 11.31
C ARG A 144 -8.32 18.73 11.76
N ARG A 145 -7.30 18.71 10.90
CA ARG A 145 -6.00 19.37 11.15
C ARG A 145 -6.20 20.86 11.43
N LEU A 146 -7.02 21.54 10.63
CA LEU A 146 -7.36 22.96 10.84
C LEU A 146 -8.21 23.20 12.10
N ALA A 147 -9.02 22.23 12.51
CA ALA A 147 -9.81 22.29 13.74
C ALA A 147 -9.00 22.03 15.02
N GLY A 148 -7.73 21.61 14.90
CA GLY A 148 -6.87 21.30 16.05
C GLY A 148 -7.32 20.08 16.84
N THR A 149 -8.12 19.20 16.24
CA THR A 149 -8.47 17.90 16.83
C THR A 149 -7.35 16.91 16.52
N PRO A 150 -6.59 16.41 17.51
CA PRO A 150 -5.59 15.39 17.26
C PRO A 150 -6.29 14.13 16.75
N GLU A 151 -5.76 13.53 15.69
CA GLU A 151 -5.96 12.10 15.49
C GLU A 151 -5.23 11.38 16.64
N GLY A 152 -5.73 10.24 17.10
CA GLY A 152 -5.29 9.61 18.35
C GLY A 152 -3.78 9.39 18.49
N GLU A 153 -3.36 8.92 19.66
CA GLU A 153 -1.95 8.77 20.09
C GLU A 153 -1.01 8.10 19.06
N ASP A 154 -1.55 7.32 18.11
CA ASP A 154 -0.82 6.64 17.05
C ASP A 154 -0.33 7.59 15.93
N GLU A 155 -1.09 8.59 15.48
CA GLU A 155 -0.64 9.51 14.39
C GLU A 155 0.45 10.48 14.87
N ALA A 156 0.43 10.88 16.15
CA ALA A 156 1.45 11.73 16.73
C ALA A 156 2.85 11.10 16.68
N MET A 157 2.95 9.76 16.67
CA MET A 157 4.23 9.07 16.49
C MET A 157 4.73 9.09 15.04
N TRP A 158 3.83 8.93 14.06
CA TRP A 158 4.17 9.01 12.64
C TRP A 158 4.49 10.45 12.21
N GLU A 159 3.81 11.46 12.76
CA GLU A 159 4.13 12.88 12.52
C GLU A 159 5.53 13.26 13.05
N LEU A 160 6.01 12.64 14.13
CA LEU A 160 7.34 12.90 14.69
C LEU A 160 8.49 12.26 13.88
N GLU A 161 8.28 11.08 13.27
CA GLU A 161 9.22 10.51 12.29
C GLU A 161 9.11 11.17 10.91
N GLU A 162 7.91 11.65 10.55
CA GLU A 162 7.69 12.48 9.36
C GLU A 162 8.42 13.82 9.45
N ASP A 163 8.57 14.47 10.61
CA ASP A 163 9.14 15.83 10.71
C ASP A 163 10.63 15.94 10.27
N ASP A 164 11.39 14.86 10.34
CA ASP A 164 12.78 14.76 9.82
C ASP A 164 12.84 14.28 8.35
N LEU A 165 11.85 13.52 7.88
CA LEU A 165 11.72 13.07 6.48
C LEU A 165 11.03 14.12 5.58
N LEU A 166 10.12 14.92 6.12
CA LEU A 166 9.37 16.02 5.48
C LEU A 166 10.28 17.18 5.07
N ARG A 167 11.50 17.26 5.61
CA ARG A 167 12.50 18.25 5.17
C ARG A 167 13.26 17.82 3.92
N ARG A 168 13.09 16.58 3.45
CA ARG A 168 13.71 16.14 2.20
C ARG A 168 12.99 16.79 1.01
N PRO A 169 13.70 17.50 0.11
CA PRO A 169 13.10 18.20 -1.02
C PRO A 169 12.16 17.32 -1.86
N GLU A 170 12.52 16.05 -2.06
CA GLU A 170 11.74 15.10 -2.84
C GLU A 170 10.39 14.72 -2.22
N VAL A 171 10.27 14.75 -0.89
CA VAL A 171 9.01 14.44 -0.19
C VAL A 171 8.07 15.64 -0.30
N MET A 172 8.60 16.85 -0.11
CA MET A 172 7.84 18.09 -0.30
C MET A 172 7.37 18.25 -1.74
N GLN A 173 8.23 17.96 -2.71
CA GLN A 173 7.87 17.99 -4.12
C GLN A 173 6.71 17.03 -4.43
N ARG A 174 6.79 15.77 -3.98
CA ARG A 174 5.71 14.79 -4.15
C ARG A 174 4.39 15.24 -3.52
N ARG A 175 4.44 15.88 -2.36
CA ARG A 175 3.24 16.44 -1.70
C ARG A 175 2.61 17.57 -2.51
N GLU A 176 3.42 18.49 -3.04
CA GLU A 176 2.91 19.57 -3.90
C GLU A 176 2.36 19.04 -5.23
N GLU A 177 3.02 18.06 -5.83
CA GLU A 177 2.51 17.38 -7.03
C GLU A 177 1.19 16.66 -6.77
N MET A 178 1.05 15.98 -5.62
CA MET A 178 -0.20 15.34 -5.22
C MET A 178 -1.31 16.37 -5.00
N LYS A 179 -1.02 17.48 -4.29
CA LYS A 179 -1.99 18.57 -4.12
C LYS A 179 -2.46 19.14 -5.46
N ALA A 180 -1.54 19.37 -6.40
CA ALA A 180 -1.86 19.83 -7.74
C ALA A 180 -2.74 18.83 -8.49
N LEU A 181 -2.41 17.53 -8.42
CA LEU A 181 -3.22 16.46 -9.01
C LEU A 181 -4.65 16.47 -8.44
N LEU A 182 -4.82 16.48 -7.12
CA LEU A 182 -6.13 16.49 -6.48
C LEU A 182 -6.90 17.78 -6.80
N ALA A 183 -6.23 18.93 -6.91
CA ALA A 183 -6.88 20.18 -7.30
C ALA A 183 -7.49 20.11 -8.72
N VAL A 184 -6.77 19.49 -9.67
CA VAL A 184 -7.30 19.26 -11.03
C VAL A 184 -8.51 18.34 -10.99
N LEU A 185 -8.44 17.23 -10.24
CA LEU A 185 -9.55 16.28 -10.13
C LEU A 185 -10.81 16.91 -9.53
N ARG A 186 -10.66 17.77 -8.52
CA ARG A 186 -11.78 18.54 -7.94
C ARG A 186 -12.46 19.48 -8.94
N GLN A 187 -11.72 19.99 -9.94
CA GLN A 187 -12.29 20.85 -10.97
C GLN A 187 -13.08 20.06 -12.01
N THR A 188 -12.66 18.83 -12.32
CA THR A 188 -13.30 17.97 -13.32
C THR A 188 -14.56 17.26 -12.80
N GLN A 189 -14.81 17.31 -11.49
CA GLN A 189 -15.99 16.69 -10.85
C GLN A 189 -17.17 17.66 -10.65
N LYS A 190 -17.03 18.94 -11.02
CA LYS A 190 -18.11 19.95 -10.99
C LYS A 190 -18.83 20.02 -12.33
#